data_AF-A0A522V1Z2-F1
#
_entry.id   AF-A0A522V1Z2-F1
#
_cell.length_a   1.000
_cell.length_b   1.000
_cell.length_c   1.000
_cell.angle_alpha   90.00
_cell.angle_beta   90.00
_cell.angle_gamma   90.00
#
_symmetry.space_group_name_H-M   'P 1'
#
loop_
_entity.id
_entity.type
_entity.pdbx_description
1 polymer ?
#
loop_
_entity_poly.entity_id
_entity_poly.type
_entity_poly.pdbx_seq_one_letter_code
_entity_poly.pdbx_strand_id
1 'polypeptide(L)'
;MQVITSLLNLQSKDISDKKTLQIFEDTKNRIHSMALVHEKLYKTKNLSEVNLSDYIKDLAGAMIKSHGDTKKRISLHMDVAKIPVSIDTITPLGLVINEIITNALKYAFPDNREGLITIKGRSAEDESIELSFSDNGTGMPKNIDLRKTDSLGLTIIRTLIVSQIKGKLEMLTQNGTTFVIRFKDKGYPARI
;
A
#
# COMPACT_ATOMS: atom_id res chain seq x y z
N MET A 1 -17.94 0.49 10.09
CA MET A 1 -17.12 -0.54 9.41
C MET A 1 -17.57 -1.97 9.66
N GLN A 2 -17.84 -2.39 10.91
CA GLN A 2 -18.27 -3.76 11.21
C GLN A 2 -19.50 -4.23 10.40
N VAL A 3 -20.49 -3.37 10.18
CA VAL A 3 -21.69 -3.69 9.40
C VAL A 3 -21.38 -3.99 7.92
N ILE A 4 -20.52 -3.18 7.28
CA ILE A 4 -20.15 -3.36 5.86
C ILE A 4 -19.36 -4.69 5.70
N THR A 5 -18.41 -4.97 6.59
CA THR A 5 -17.64 -6.21 6.55
C THR A 5 -18.52 -7.44 6.79
N SER A 6 -19.48 -7.38 7.71
CA SER A 6 -20.44 -8.47 7.94
C SER A 6 -21.33 -8.72 6.73
N LEU A 7 -21.81 -7.67 6.06
CA LEU A 7 -22.61 -7.80 4.83
C LEU A 7 -21.81 -8.46 3.71
N LEU A 8 -20.57 -8.02 3.50
CA LEU A 8 -19.67 -8.61 2.50
C LEU A 8 -19.40 -10.09 2.81
N ASN A 9 -19.14 -10.44 4.07
CA ASN A 9 -18.94 -11.84 4.46
C ASN A 9 -20.18 -12.72 4.23
N LEU A 10 -21.38 -12.17 4.38
CA LEU A 10 -22.61 -12.90 4.04
C LEU A 10 -22.73 -13.13 2.54
N GLN A 11 -22.53 -12.09 1.73
CA GLN A 11 -22.58 -12.20 0.26
C GLN A 11 -21.49 -13.11 -0.32
N SER A 12 -20.32 -13.18 0.34
CA SER A 12 -19.24 -14.06 -0.08
C SER A 12 -19.62 -15.55 -0.04
N LYS A 13 -20.57 -15.95 0.81
CA LYS A 13 -20.98 -17.36 0.94
C LYS A 13 -21.75 -17.86 -0.27
N ASP A 14 -22.37 -16.96 -1.02
CA ASP A 14 -23.19 -17.29 -2.19
C ASP A 14 -22.35 -17.35 -3.48
N ILE A 15 -21.05 -17.03 -3.42
CA ILE A 15 -20.15 -17.04 -4.58
C ILE A 15 -19.52 -18.41 -4.73
N SER A 16 -19.90 -19.14 -5.79
CA SER A 16 -19.39 -20.48 -6.08
C SER A 16 -18.13 -20.47 -6.97
N ASP A 17 -17.98 -19.44 -7.82
CA ASP A 17 -16.83 -19.30 -8.71
C ASP A 17 -15.60 -18.82 -7.94
N LYS A 18 -14.52 -19.62 -7.98
CA LYS A 18 -13.28 -19.31 -7.25
C LYS A 18 -12.64 -17.99 -7.69
N LYS A 19 -12.71 -17.65 -8.98
CA LYS A 19 -12.12 -16.40 -9.49
C LYS A 19 -12.90 -15.18 -8.97
N THR A 20 -14.22 -15.24 -8.99
CA THR A 20 -15.11 -14.20 -8.47
C THR A 20 -14.95 -14.06 -6.95
N LEU A 21 -14.84 -15.18 -6.23
CA LEU A 21 -14.60 -15.18 -4.79
C LEU A 21 -13.28 -14.50 -4.46
N GLN A 22 -12.22 -14.79 -5.21
CA GLN A 22 -10.91 -14.14 -5.04
C GLN A 22 -10.99 -12.62 -5.25
N ILE A 23 -11.67 -12.16 -6.31
CA ILE A 23 -11.87 -10.72 -6.58
C ILE A 23 -12.67 -10.06 -5.45
N PHE A 24 -13.67 -10.76 -4.92
CA PHE A 24 -14.51 -10.27 -3.83
C PHE A 24 -13.72 -10.15 -2.52
N GLU A 25 -12.92 -11.15 -2.17
CA GLU A 25 -12.01 -11.12 -1.01
C GLU A 25 -10.98 -9.99 -1.13
N ASP A 26 -10.43 -9.78 -2.33
CA ASP A 26 -9.51 -8.67 -2.61
C ASP A 26 -10.18 -7.31 -2.37
N THR A 27 -11.44 -7.18 -2.80
CA THR A 27 -12.25 -5.97 -2.57
C THR A 27 -12.54 -5.76 -1.08
N LYS A 28 -12.86 -6.81 -0.34
CA LYS A 28 -13.08 -6.75 1.11
C LYS A 28 -11.82 -6.30 1.85
N ASN A 29 -10.65 -6.85 1.50
CA ASN A 29 -9.37 -6.47 2.08
C ASN A 29 -9.03 -4.99 1.82
N ARG A 30 -9.37 -4.48 0.63
CA ARG A 30 -9.24 -3.04 0.30
C ARG A 30 -10.13 -2.16 1.17
N ILE A 31 -11.42 -2.51 1.29
CA ILE A 31 -12.38 -1.77 2.13
C ILE A 31 -11.94 -1.78 3.60
N HIS A 32 -11.44 -2.90 4.09
CA HIS A 32 -10.93 -3.00 5.46
C HIS A 32 -9.69 -2.11 5.67
N SER A 33 -8.77 -2.08 4.70
CA SER A 33 -7.57 -1.25 4.78
C SER A 33 -7.90 0.24 4.67
N MET A 34 -8.82 0.63 3.76
CA MET A 34 -9.39 1.99 3.69
C MET A 34 -9.94 2.44 5.04
N ALA A 35 -10.64 1.56 5.73
CA ALA A 35 -11.18 1.84 7.04
C ALA A 35 -10.12 2.01 8.12
N LEU A 36 -9.09 1.16 8.13
CA LEU A 36 -7.96 1.30 9.06
C LEU A 36 -7.25 2.63 8.84
N VAL A 37 -7.04 3.00 7.57
CA VAL A 37 -6.50 4.31 7.17
C VAL A 37 -7.39 5.43 7.71
N HIS A 38 -8.69 5.42 7.42
CA HIS A 38 -9.63 6.44 7.87
C HIS A 38 -9.71 6.53 9.40
N GLU A 39 -9.76 5.40 10.13
CA GLU A 39 -9.79 5.39 11.59
C GLU A 39 -8.51 6.00 12.20
N LYS A 40 -7.35 5.75 11.59
CA LYS A 40 -6.07 6.31 12.03
C LYS A 40 -5.97 7.81 11.78
N LEU A 41 -6.42 8.27 10.61
CA LEU A 41 -6.42 9.69 10.23
C LEU A 41 -7.33 10.54 11.12
N TYR A 42 -8.47 10.01 11.56
CA TYR A 42 -9.41 10.74 12.42
C TYR A 42 -8.98 10.80 13.90
N LYS A 43 -8.04 9.95 14.34
CA LYS A 43 -7.53 9.94 15.74
C LYS A 43 -6.39 10.93 15.97
N THR A 44 -5.77 11.45 14.91
CA THR A 44 -4.74 12.49 15.01
C THR A 44 -5.36 13.86 15.30
N LYS A 45 -4.98 14.48 16.43
CA LYS A 45 -5.53 15.76 16.90
C LYS A 45 -5.27 16.96 15.97
N ASN A 46 -4.29 16.85 15.06
CA ASN A 46 -4.02 17.83 14.02
C ASN A 46 -4.56 17.31 12.68
N LEU A 47 -5.68 17.90 12.23
CA LEU A 47 -6.40 17.52 11.01
C LEU A 47 -5.70 17.97 9.70
N SER A 48 -4.49 18.52 9.78
CA SER A 48 -3.83 19.14 8.62
C SER A 48 -2.73 18.26 8.02
N GLU A 49 -2.00 17.51 8.85
CA GLU A 49 -0.80 16.78 8.44
C GLU A 49 -0.63 15.48 9.22
N VAL A 50 -0.08 14.47 8.56
CA VAL A 50 0.15 13.13 9.08
C VAL A 50 1.62 12.79 8.93
N ASN A 51 2.23 12.24 9.99
CA ASN A 51 3.60 11.76 9.91
C ASN A 51 3.67 10.48 9.08
N LEU A 52 4.39 10.53 7.95
CA LEU A 52 4.48 9.44 6.98
C LEU A 52 5.08 8.17 7.58
N SER A 53 6.12 8.29 8.40
CA SER A 53 6.77 7.14 9.06
C SER A 53 5.78 6.40 9.97
N ASP A 54 5.11 7.13 10.86
CA ASP A 54 4.16 6.55 11.82
C ASP A 54 2.97 5.90 11.09
N TYR A 55 2.45 6.58 10.07
CA TYR A 55 1.35 6.09 9.26
C TYR A 55 1.69 4.78 8.52
N ILE A 56 2.83 4.73 7.81
CA ILE A 56 3.26 3.52 7.10
C ILE A 56 3.49 2.38 8.09
N LYS A 57 4.07 2.66 9.25
CA LYS A 57 4.37 1.65 10.27
C LYS A 57 3.10 1.00 10.80
N ASP A 58 2.10 1.81 11.12
CA ASP A 58 0.81 1.32 11.59
C ASP A 58 0.08 0.51 10.50
N LEU A 59 0.06 1.03 9.27
CA LEU A 59 -0.62 0.39 8.14
C LEU A 59 0.05 -0.95 7.79
N ALA A 60 1.36 -0.95 7.55
CA ALA A 60 2.12 -2.15 7.22
C ALA A 60 2.06 -3.20 8.34
N GLY A 61 2.19 -2.76 9.59
CA GLY A 61 2.08 -3.64 10.76
C GLY A 61 0.70 -4.29 10.88
N ALA A 62 -0.37 -3.55 10.63
CA ALA A 62 -1.73 -4.10 10.65
C ALA A 62 -1.95 -5.12 9.52
N MET A 63 -1.46 -4.85 8.31
CA MET A 63 -1.61 -5.76 7.17
C MET A 63 -0.82 -7.06 7.32
N ILE A 64 0.41 -7.00 7.85
CA ILE A 64 1.21 -8.20 8.12
C ILE A 64 0.56 -9.01 9.25
N LYS A 65 0.00 -8.35 10.27
CA LYS A 65 -0.69 -9.03 11.38
C LYS A 65 -2.00 -9.68 10.94
N SER A 66 -2.74 -9.09 10.00
CA SER A 66 -4.01 -9.64 9.50
C SER A 66 -3.80 -10.82 8.56
N HIS A 67 -2.65 -10.92 7.89
CA HIS A 67 -2.28 -12.04 7.02
C HIS A 67 -1.84 -13.33 7.77
N GLY A 68 -2.28 -13.58 9.01
CA GLY A 68 -2.11 -14.89 9.68
C GLY A 68 -0.66 -15.40 9.81
N ASP A 69 -0.42 -16.66 9.42
CA ASP A 69 0.86 -17.40 9.57
C ASP A 69 2.08 -16.71 8.96
N THR A 70 1.86 -15.75 8.06
CA THR A 70 2.92 -14.95 7.43
C THR A 70 3.67 -14.07 8.46
N LYS A 71 3.07 -13.76 9.62
CA LYS A 71 3.71 -12.95 10.68
C LYS A 71 5.01 -13.56 11.23
N LYS A 72 5.17 -14.89 11.17
CA LYS A 72 6.39 -15.56 11.65
C LYS A 72 7.50 -15.62 10.60
N ARG A 73 7.17 -15.42 9.33
CA ARG A 73 8.07 -15.68 8.19
C ARG A 73 8.50 -14.43 7.43
N ILE A 74 7.68 -13.37 7.49
CA ILE A 74 7.95 -12.12 6.77
C ILE A 74 8.37 -11.05 7.76
N SER A 75 9.61 -10.60 7.63
CA SER A 75 10.15 -9.47 8.38
C SER A 75 9.83 -8.16 7.67
N LEU A 76 9.55 -7.11 8.45
CA LEU A 76 9.37 -5.75 7.96
C LEU A 76 10.53 -4.90 8.45
N HIS A 77 11.32 -4.36 7.52
CA HIS A 77 12.34 -3.36 7.80
C HIS A 77 11.86 -1.99 7.31
N MET A 78 11.89 -0.99 8.18
CA MET A 78 11.47 0.36 7.87
C MET A 78 12.56 1.36 8.20
N ASP A 79 12.87 2.18 7.21
CA ASP A 79 13.79 3.31 7.33
C ASP A 79 13.17 4.54 6.63
N VAL A 80 12.15 5.10 7.29
CA VAL A 80 11.35 6.22 6.77
C VAL A 80 11.58 7.43 7.66
N ALA A 81 11.99 8.54 7.06
CA ALA A 81 12.14 9.80 7.79
C ALA A 81 10.79 10.32 8.28
N LYS A 82 10.81 11.11 9.36
CA LYS A 82 9.61 11.79 9.88
C LYS A 82 9.23 12.95 8.96
N ILE A 83 8.43 12.65 7.94
CA ILE A 83 7.99 13.62 6.94
C ILE A 83 6.50 13.90 7.16
N PRO A 84 6.08 15.15 7.42
CA PRO A 84 4.67 15.51 7.44
C PRO A 84 4.10 15.49 6.02
N VAL A 85 2.90 14.94 5.87
CA VAL A 85 2.20 14.85 4.58
C VAL A 85 0.72 15.22 4.78
N SER A 86 0.18 16.02 3.88
CA SER A 86 -1.24 16.41 3.88
C SER A 86 -2.20 15.22 3.79
N ILE A 87 -3.43 15.39 4.30
CA ILE A 87 -4.47 14.36 4.23
C ILE A 87 -4.83 14.01 2.77
N ASP A 88 -4.81 15.02 1.89
CA ASP A 88 -5.12 14.85 0.46
C ASP A 88 -4.10 13.96 -0.25
N THR A 89 -2.85 13.94 0.21
CA THR A 89 -1.80 13.06 -0.30
C THR A 89 -1.78 11.71 0.41
N ILE A 90 -1.93 11.68 1.74
CA ILE A 90 -1.80 10.44 2.53
C ILE A 90 -2.93 9.44 2.23
N THR A 91 -4.13 9.93 1.92
CA THR A 91 -5.31 9.09 1.65
C THR A 91 -5.12 8.20 0.41
N PRO A 92 -4.84 8.75 -0.79
CA PRO A 92 -4.51 7.93 -1.95
C PRO A 92 -3.20 7.15 -1.76
N LEU A 93 -2.22 7.70 -1.03
CA LEU A 93 -0.96 6.99 -0.78
C LEU A 93 -1.16 5.74 0.08
N GLY A 94 -2.06 5.77 1.06
CA GLY A 94 -2.44 4.62 1.87
C GLY A 94 -2.95 3.45 1.04
N LEU A 95 -3.76 3.72 0.02
CA LEU A 95 -4.23 2.71 -0.92
C LEU A 95 -3.11 2.12 -1.75
N VAL A 96 -2.21 2.97 -2.24
CA VAL A 96 -1.02 2.52 -2.99
C VAL A 96 -0.17 1.59 -2.13
N ILE A 97 0.12 1.99 -0.88
CA ILE A 97 0.90 1.18 0.08
C ILE A 97 0.22 -0.17 0.32
N ASN A 98 -1.10 -0.19 0.50
CA ASN A 98 -1.86 -1.41 0.71
C ASN A 98 -1.74 -2.36 -0.49
N GLU A 99 -1.94 -1.88 -1.72
CA GLU A 99 -1.81 -2.72 -2.90
C GLU A 99 -0.39 -3.28 -3.06
N ILE A 100 0.64 -2.46 -2.80
CA ILE A 100 2.04 -2.90 -2.90
C ILE A 100 2.33 -3.99 -1.87
N ILE A 101 1.98 -3.77 -0.60
CA ILE A 101 2.24 -4.74 0.48
C ILE A 101 1.40 -6.00 0.29
N THR A 102 0.14 -5.88 -0.11
CA THR A 102 -0.72 -7.03 -0.42
C THR A 102 -0.14 -7.87 -1.56
N ASN A 103 0.38 -7.23 -2.62
CA ASN A 103 1.03 -7.95 -3.72
C ASN A 103 2.29 -8.68 -3.25
N ALA A 104 3.12 -8.05 -2.41
CA ALA A 104 4.30 -8.69 -1.85
C ALA A 104 3.90 -9.92 -1.00
N LEU A 105 2.93 -9.78 -0.10
CA LEU A 105 2.48 -10.87 0.78
C LEU A 105 1.87 -12.04 0.00
N LYS A 106 1.14 -11.77 -1.10
CA LYS A 106 0.49 -12.82 -1.90
C LYS A 106 1.42 -13.52 -2.89
N TYR A 107 2.32 -12.78 -3.52
CA TYR A 107 3.01 -13.25 -4.72
C TYR A 107 4.53 -13.36 -4.56
N ALA A 108 5.15 -12.58 -3.67
CA ALA A 108 6.61 -12.54 -3.57
C ALA A 108 7.19 -13.76 -2.82
N PHE A 109 6.39 -14.39 -1.94
CA PHE A 109 6.85 -15.45 -1.02
C PHE A 109 6.01 -16.73 -1.14
N PRO A 110 6.05 -17.45 -2.28
CA PRO A 110 5.34 -18.72 -2.45
C PRO A 110 5.86 -19.81 -1.51
N ASP A 111 5.10 -20.90 -1.38
CA ASP A 111 5.48 -22.12 -0.64
C ASP A 111 5.94 -21.88 0.81
N ASN A 112 5.31 -20.91 1.48
CA ASN A 112 5.66 -20.50 2.83
C ASN A 112 7.14 -20.06 3.00
N ARG A 113 7.76 -19.51 1.97
CA ARG A 113 9.12 -18.97 2.05
C ARG A 113 9.23 -17.80 3.04
N GLU A 114 10.35 -17.72 3.75
CA GLU A 114 10.68 -16.53 4.55
C GLU A 114 11.07 -15.34 3.66
N GLY A 115 10.82 -14.13 4.15
CA GLY A 115 10.92 -12.94 3.32
C GLY A 115 11.17 -11.68 4.12
N LEU A 116 11.62 -10.66 3.41
CA LEU A 116 11.85 -9.32 3.91
C LEU A 116 11.13 -8.33 3.01
N ILE A 117 10.29 -7.51 3.63
CA ILE A 117 9.76 -6.30 3.02
C ILE A 117 10.55 -5.13 3.60
N THR A 118 11.12 -4.31 2.74
CA THR A 118 11.87 -3.10 3.10
C THR A 118 11.12 -1.88 2.61
N ILE A 119 10.87 -0.92 3.50
CA ILE A 119 10.27 0.37 3.17
C ILE A 119 11.25 1.46 3.54
N LYS A 120 11.61 2.31 2.58
CA LYS A 120 12.45 3.48 2.82
C LYS A 120 11.73 4.75 2.39
N GLY A 121 11.99 5.83 3.10
CA GLY A 121 11.42 7.12 2.78
C GLY A 121 12.32 8.27 3.17
N ARG A 122 12.55 9.20 2.25
CA ARG A 122 13.42 10.36 2.41
C ARG A 122 12.83 11.57 1.71
N SER A 123 13.14 12.75 2.25
CA SER A 123 13.01 14.00 1.51
C SER A 123 14.25 14.19 0.65
N ALA A 124 14.05 14.59 -0.60
CA ALA A 124 15.09 15.01 -1.52
C ALA A 124 15.33 16.53 -1.40
N GLU A 125 16.42 17.00 -2.00
CA GLU A 125 16.81 18.42 -1.97
C GLU A 125 15.80 19.34 -2.67
N ASP A 126 15.02 18.83 -3.63
CA ASP A 126 14.01 19.59 -4.37
C ASP A 126 12.63 19.62 -3.69
N GLU A 127 12.58 19.32 -2.39
CA GLU A 127 11.36 19.16 -1.58
C GLU A 127 10.46 17.99 -2.03
N SER A 128 10.93 17.13 -2.93
CA SER A 128 10.22 15.90 -3.25
C SER A 128 10.43 14.85 -2.15
N ILE A 129 9.46 13.97 -2.03
CA ILE A 129 9.47 12.80 -1.17
C ILE A 129 9.69 11.59 -2.06
N GLU A 130 10.72 10.82 -1.77
CA GLU A 130 10.97 9.51 -2.38
C GLU A 130 10.61 8.41 -1.39
N LEU A 131 9.75 7.50 -1.83
CA LEU A 131 9.40 6.28 -1.12
C LEU A 131 9.79 5.06 -1.96
N SER A 132 10.45 4.09 -1.34
CA SER A 132 10.74 2.80 -1.96
C SER A 132 10.11 1.67 -1.15
N PHE A 133 9.43 0.76 -1.83
CA PHE A 133 8.87 -0.47 -1.27
C PHE A 133 9.49 -1.65 -1.99
N SER A 134 10.30 -2.43 -1.29
CA SER A 134 11.04 -3.55 -1.85
C SER A 134 10.70 -4.85 -1.15
N ASP A 135 10.53 -5.92 -1.90
CA ASP A 135 10.57 -7.29 -1.40
C ASP A 135 11.81 -8.01 -1.93
N ASN A 136 12.28 -9.03 -1.20
CA ASN A 136 13.36 -9.94 -1.66
C ASN A 136 12.80 -11.28 -2.16
N GLY A 137 11.58 -11.28 -2.67
CA GLY A 137 10.87 -12.47 -3.11
C GLY A 137 11.26 -12.92 -4.51
N THR A 138 10.35 -13.66 -5.15
CA THR A 138 10.55 -14.16 -6.53
C THR A 138 10.47 -13.08 -7.60
N GLY A 139 10.02 -11.87 -7.25
CA GLY A 139 9.83 -10.76 -8.17
C GLY A 139 8.60 -10.92 -9.06
N MET A 140 8.30 -9.87 -9.84
CA MET A 140 7.23 -9.88 -10.83
C MET A 140 7.65 -10.63 -12.11
N PRO A 141 6.71 -11.33 -12.79
CA PRO A 141 6.94 -11.88 -14.12
C PRO A 141 7.48 -10.83 -15.12
N LYS A 142 8.46 -11.24 -15.95
CA LYS A 142 9.18 -10.33 -16.89
C LYS A 142 8.28 -9.63 -17.92
N ASN A 143 7.07 -10.13 -18.14
CA ASN A 143 6.11 -9.60 -19.13
C ASN A 143 5.15 -8.55 -18.56
N ILE A 144 5.22 -8.21 -17.27
CA ILE A 144 4.36 -7.18 -16.68
C ILE A 144 4.90 -5.79 -17.01
N ASP A 145 4.21 -5.07 -17.89
CA ASP A 145 4.39 -3.62 -18.07
C ASP A 145 3.34 -2.87 -17.24
N LEU A 146 3.77 -2.04 -16.28
CA LEU A 146 2.87 -1.19 -15.49
C LEU A 146 1.98 -0.29 -16.35
N ARG A 147 2.40 0.01 -17.59
CA ARG A 147 1.64 0.85 -18.51
C ARG A 147 0.51 0.10 -19.23
N LYS A 148 0.57 -1.23 -19.29
CA LYS A 148 -0.32 -2.11 -20.08
C LYS A 148 -0.76 -3.35 -19.29
N THR A 149 -0.98 -3.21 -17.99
CA THR A 149 -1.33 -4.33 -17.11
C THR A 149 -2.84 -4.48 -16.96
N ASP A 150 -3.33 -5.72 -17.05
CA ASP A 150 -4.72 -6.07 -16.74
C ASP A 150 -4.96 -6.25 -15.23
N SER A 151 -3.90 -6.14 -14.42
CA SER A 151 -4.02 -6.21 -12.96
C SER A 151 -4.66 -4.93 -12.42
N LEU A 152 -5.82 -5.10 -11.78
CA LEU A 152 -6.53 -4.02 -11.11
C LEU A 152 -5.66 -3.37 -10.02
N GLY A 153 -4.88 -4.14 -9.25
CA GLY A 153 -4.01 -3.60 -8.21
C GLY A 153 -2.92 -2.69 -8.76
N LEU A 154 -2.26 -3.11 -9.84
CA LEU A 154 -1.24 -2.29 -10.50
C LEU A 154 -1.87 -1.06 -11.20
N THR A 155 -3.08 -1.19 -11.73
CA THR A 155 -3.86 -0.07 -12.26
C THR A 155 -4.19 0.96 -11.17
N ILE A 156 -4.59 0.52 -9.98
CA ILE A 156 -4.83 1.40 -8.82
C ILE A 156 -3.55 2.13 -8.42
N ILE A 157 -2.44 1.39 -8.25
CA ILE A 157 -1.13 1.98 -7.89
C ILE A 157 -0.77 3.08 -8.88
N ARG A 158 -0.78 2.78 -10.18
CA ARG A 158 -0.44 3.75 -11.23
C ARG A 158 -1.40 4.94 -11.24
N THR A 159 -2.70 4.69 -11.20
CA THR A 159 -3.71 5.75 -11.34
C THR A 159 -3.67 6.72 -10.17
N LEU A 160 -3.54 6.23 -8.94
CA LEU A 160 -3.48 7.10 -7.77
C LEU A 160 -2.19 7.93 -7.75
N ILE A 161 -1.05 7.33 -8.07
CA ILE A 161 0.22 8.06 -8.14
C ILE A 161 0.18 9.13 -9.23
N VAL A 162 -0.19 8.76 -10.46
CA VAL A 162 -0.13 9.69 -11.61
C VAL A 162 -1.25 10.73 -11.55
N SER A 163 -2.47 10.34 -11.19
CA SER A 163 -3.64 11.20 -11.34
C SER A 163 -4.00 11.99 -10.09
N GLN A 164 -3.84 11.43 -8.89
CA GLN A 164 -4.23 12.11 -7.64
C GLN A 164 -3.03 12.77 -6.95
N ILE A 165 -1.98 11.98 -6.70
CA ILE A 165 -0.75 12.44 -6.05
C ILE A 165 0.10 13.30 -7.01
N LYS A 166 -0.05 13.12 -8.33
CA LYS A 166 0.76 13.78 -9.37
C LYS A 166 2.26 13.46 -9.23
N GLY A 167 2.57 12.24 -8.82
CA GLY A 167 3.93 11.72 -8.67
C GLY A 167 4.42 10.92 -9.88
N LYS A 168 5.67 10.45 -9.76
CA LYS A 168 6.31 9.49 -10.67
C LYS A 168 6.37 8.12 -10.00
N LEU A 169 6.17 7.07 -10.79
CA LEU A 169 6.22 5.68 -10.37
C LEU A 169 7.22 4.92 -11.24
N GLU A 170 8.10 4.18 -10.61
CA GLU A 170 9.05 3.27 -11.24
C GLU A 170 8.96 1.89 -10.57
N MET A 171 9.14 0.83 -11.35
CA MET A 171 9.17 -0.55 -10.85
C MET A 171 10.43 -1.24 -11.36
N LEU A 172 11.19 -1.78 -10.42
CA LEU A 172 12.42 -2.54 -10.67
C LEU A 172 12.17 -3.98 -10.24
N THR A 173 12.63 -4.94 -11.06
CA THR A 173 12.40 -6.38 -10.85
C THR A 173 13.70 -7.17 -10.65
N GLN A 174 14.77 -6.48 -10.25
CA GLN A 174 16.06 -7.10 -9.97
C GLN A 174 16.09 -7.56 -8.51
N ASN A 175 16.14 -8.88 -8.29
CA ASN A 175 16.18 -9.53 -6.95
C ASN A 175 14.93 -9.28 -6.07
N GLY A 176 13.75 -9.47 -6.66
CA GLY A 176 12.45 -9.21 -6.04
C GLY A 176 11.70 -8.14 -6.80
N THR A 177 10.76 -7.46 -6.15
CA THR A 177 10.08 -6.29 -6.73
C THR A 177 10.37 -5.06 -5.89
N THR A 178 10.72 -3.96 -6.55
CA THR A 178 10.85 -2.65 -5.91
C THR A 178 9.98 -1.63 -6.63
N PHE A 179 9.09 -0.98 -5.90
CA PHE A 179 8.37 0.20 -6.35
C PHE A 179 9.04 1.45 -5.80
N VAL A 180 9.38 2.40 -6.67
CA VAL A 180 9.91 3.71 -6.30
C VAL A 180 8.89 4.77 -6.69
N ILE A 181 8.47 5.57 -5.71
CA ILE A 181 7.46 6.60 -5.85
C ILE A 181 8.10 7.93 -5.47
N ARG A 182 8.05 8.91 -6.38
CA ARG A 182 8.54 10.28 -6.14
C ARG A 182 7.41 11.27 -6.33
N PHE A 183 7.16 12.12 -5.35
CA PHE A 183 6.10 13.14 -5.43
C PHE A 183 6.46 14.35 -4.59
N LYS A 184 5.83 15.49 -4.86
CA LYS A 184 5.85 16.64 -3.94
C LYS A 184 4.53 16.64 -3.19
N ASP A 185 4.56 16.78 -1.87
CA ASP A 185 3.32 16.99 -1.14
C ASP A 185 2.75 18.36 -1.55
N LYS A 186 1.44 18.44 -1.78
CA LYS A 186 0.83 19.70 -2.19
C LYS A 186 0.77 20.70 -1.03
N GLY A 187 0.89 20.21 0.22
CA GLY A 187 0.67 21.01 1.42
C GLY A 187 -0.67 21.74 1.39
N TYR A 188 -0.98 22.48 2.45
CA TYR A 188 -1.86 23.64 2.26
C TYR A 188 -0.95 24.82 1.89
N PRO A 189 -1.30 25.68 0.92
CA PRO A 189 -0.59 26.94 0.78
C PRO A 189 -0.61 27.62 2.15
N ALA A 190 0.56 28.07 2.61
CA ALA A 190 0.67 28.81 3.86
C ALA A 190 -0.43 29.87 3.86
N ARG A 191 -1.37 29.78 4.80
CA ARG A 191 -2.41 30.79 4.95
C ARG A 191 -1.68 32.10 5.29
N ILE A 192 -1.59 32.99 4.31
CA ILE A 192 -1.20 34.39 4.48
C ILE A 192 -2.32 35.09 5.25
#